data_AF-A0A9E2X409-F1
#
_entry.id   AF-A0A9E2X409-F1
#
_cell.length_a   1.000
_cell.length_b   1.000
_cell.length_c   1.000
_cell.angle_alpha   90.00
_cell.angle_beta   90.00
_cell.angle_gamma   90.00
#
_symmetry.space_group_name_H-M   'P 1'
#
loop_
_entity.id
_entity.type
_entity.pdbx_description
1 polymer ?
#
loop_
_entity_poly.entity_id
_entity_poly.type
_entity_poly.pdbx_seq_one_letter_code
_entity_poly.pdbx_strand_id
1 'polypeptide(L)' 'MLEFGIARRGARRIAQPEFTKVGADRVVASALLLGDEPREHYSVLTIRGGKIVDMQGCTSKGEAERLARRA' A
#
# COMPACT_ATOMS: atom_id res chain seq x y z
N MET A 1 3.36 -17.53 -17.69
CA MET A 1 2.55 -16.49 -17.01
C MET A 1 3.52 -15.42 -16.57
N LEU A 2 3.57 -14.26 -17.24
CA LEU A 2 4.49 -13.18 -16.89
C LEU A 2 3.90 -12.41 -15.70
N GLU A 3 4.47 -12.60 -14.52
CA GLU A 3 4.14 -11.77 -13.35
C GLU A 3 4.66 -10.34 -13.59
N PHE A 4 3.75 -9.41 -13.87
CA PHE A 4 4.04 -7.98 -13.99
C PHE A 4 4.32 -7.40 -12.60
N GLY A 5 5.55 -7.61 -12.13
CA GLY A 5 6.03 -7.01 -10.89
C GLY A 5 6.50 -5.58 -11.14
N ILE A 6 5.97 -4.61 -10.40
CA ILE A 6 6.52 -3.24 -10.40
C ILE A 6 7.85 -3.30 -9.64
N ALA A 7 8.95 -2.95 -10.32
CA ALA A 7 10.26 -2.89 -9.68
C ALA A 7 10.28 -1.73 -8.67
N ARG A 8 10.43 -2.05 -7.39
CA ARG A 8 10.77 -1.09 -6.34
C ARG A 8 12.29 -0.83 -6.41
N ARG A 9 12.71 0.41 -6.13
CA ARG A 9 14.14 0.75 -5.97
C ARG A 9 14.80 -0.25 -5.00
N GLY A 10 15.91 -0.87 -5.40
CA GLY A 10 16.59 -1.92 -4.64
C GLY A 10 16.17 -3.36 -4.98
N ALA A 11 15.75 -3.62 -6.23
CA ALA A 11 15.47 -4.96 -6.79
C ALA A 11 14.29 -5.76 -6.19
N ARG A 12 13.55 -5.23 -5.21
CA ARG A 12 12.31 -5.85 -4.73
C ARG A 12 11.19 -5.62 -5.73
N ARG A 13 10.39 -6.63 -6.03
CA ARG A 13 9.22 -6.48 -6.93
C ARG A 13 7.94 -6.40 -6.11
N ILE A 14 6.96 -5.67 -6.62
CA ILE A 14 5.62 -5.57 -6.05
C ILE A 14 4.65 -6.25 -7.00
N ALA A 15 3.84 -7.16 -6.49
CA ALA A 15 2.75 -7.81 -7.21
C ALA A 15 1.40 -7.52 -6.54
N GLN A 16 0.33 -7.69 -7.31
CA GLN A 16 -1.06 -7.62 -6.83
C GLN A 16 -1.35 -6.37 -5.97
N PRO A 17 -1.07 -5.15 -6.47
CA PRO A 17 -1.43 -3.95 -5.74
C PRO A 17 -2.95 -3.80 -5.67
N GLU A 18 -3.45 -3.55 -4.47
CA GLU A 18 -4.86 -3.26 -4.19
C GLU A 18 -4.98 -1.92 -3.48
N PHE A 19 -6.03 -1.16 -3.83
CA PHE A 19 -6.29 0.16 -3.29
C PHE A 19 -7.76 0.27 -2.88
N THR A 20 -8.00 0.51 -1.60
CA THR A 20 -9.33 0.71 -1.04
C THR A 20 -9.45 2.14 -0.52
N LYS A 21 -10.34 2.93 -1.11
CA LYS A 21 -10.63 4.29 -0.63
C LYS A 21 -11.33 4.22 0.74
N VAL A 22 -10.86 5.02 1.69
CA VAL A 22 -11.45 5.15 3.03
C VAL A 22 -11.69 6.63 3.29
N GLY A 23 -12.94 7.03 3.45
CA GLY A 23 -13.28 8.45 3.63
C GLY A 23 -13.00 9.31 2.38
N ALA A 24 -12.84 10.61 2.58
CA ALA A 24 -12.69 11.57 1.48
C ALA A 24 -11.27 11.61 0.90
N ASP A 25 -10.25 11.53 1.76
CA ASP A 25 -8.86 11.83 1.45
C ASP A 25 -7.89 10.70 1.82
N ARG A 26 -8.35 9.51 2.21
CA ARG A 26 -7.49 8.37 2.54
C ARG A 26 -7.69 7.18 1.61
N VAL A 27 -6.61 6.45 1.36
CA VAL A 27 -6.61 5.17 0.65
C VAL A 27 -5.76 4.18 1.44
N VAL A 28 -6.32 3.01 1.74
CA VAL A 28 -5.55 1.85 2.20
C VAL A 28 -4.99 1.16 0.98
N ALA A 29 -3.66 1.03 0.90
CA ALA A 29 -2.96 0.32 -0.15
C ALA A 29 -2.33 -0.95 0.41
N SER A 30 -2.50 -2.06 -0.28
CA SER A 30 -1.83 -3.32 0.01
C SER A 30 -1.16 -3.87 -1.24
N ALA A 31 -0.07 -4.60 -1.07
CA ALA A 31 0.55 -5.32 -2.17
C ALA A 31 1.41 -6.48 -1.65
N LEU A 32 1.65 -7.46 -2.49
CA LEU A 32 2.61 -8.53 -2.22
C LEU A 32 4.02 -8.05 -2.56
N LEU A 33 4.90 -7.98 -1.56
CA LEU A 33 6.33 -7.77 -1.79
C LEU A 33 6.97 -9.11 -2.14
N LEU A 34 7.48 -9.20 -3.35
CA LEU A 34 8.23 -10.34 -3.85
C LEU A 34 9.71 -10.20 -3.44
N GLY A 35 10.25 -11.26 -2.86
CA GLY A 35 11.63 -11.45 -2.41
C GLY A 35 11.84 -12.91 -2.04
N ASP A 36 12.89 -13.22 -1.27
CA ASP A 36 13.18 -14.60 -0.83
C ASP A 36 12.00 -15.18 -0.02
N GLU A 37 11.35 -14.34 0.79
CA GLU A 37 10.09 -14.63 1.46
C GLU A 37 9.04 -13.60 1.06
N PRO A 38 8.02 -14.00 0.27
CA PRO A 38 6.91 -13.12 -0.08
C PRO A 38 6.16 -12.67 1.17
N ARG A 39 5.88 -11.37 1.26
CA ARG A 39 5.11 -10.82 2.38
C ARG A 39 4.18 -9.72 1.93
N GLU A 40 3.03 -9.64 2.58
CA GLU A 40 2.12 -8.54 2.38
C GLU A 40 2.69 -7.25 2.97
N HIS A 41 2.49 -6.15 2.25
CA HIS A 41 2.81 -4.81 2.70
C HIS A 41 1.54 -3.98 2.70
N TYR A 42 1.34 -3.24 3.79
CA TYR A 42 0.19 -2.39 4.01
C TYR A 42 0.66 -0.95 4.20
N SER A 43 -0.08 -0.01 3.65
CA SER A 43 0.15 1.42 3.85
C SER A 43 -1.14 2.22 3.77
N VAL A 44 -1.15 3.39 4.40
CA VAL A 44 -2.21 4.40 4.26
C VAL A 44 -1.65 5.58 3.49
N LEU A 45 -2.33 5.95 2.40
CA LEU A 45 -2.02 7.11 1.58
C LEU A 45 -2.99 8.24 1.95
N THR A 46 -2.47 9.45 2.09
CA THR A 46 -3.28 10.67 2.22
C THR A 46 -3.26 11.43 0.90
N ILE A 47 -4.44 11.73 0.36
CA ILE A 47 -4.62 12.35 -0.94
C ILE A 47 -5.20 13.75 -0.78
N ARG A 48 -4.49 14.78 -1.25
CA ARG A 48 -5.02 16.16 -1.30
C ARG A 48 -4.76 16.75 -2.67
N GLY A 49 -5.80 17.36 -3.25
CA GLY A 49 -5.71 17.94 -4.60
C GLY A 49 -5.24 16.94 -5.67
N GLY A 50 -5.66 15.68 -5.56
CA GLY A 50 -5.26 14.60 -6.49
C GLY A 50 -3.82 14.09 -6.32
N LYS A 51 -3.09 14.53 -5.29
CA LYS A 51 -1.70 14.13 -5.03
C LYS A 51 -1.58 13.37 -3.71
N ILE A 52 -0.68 12.40 -3.66
CA ILE A 52 -0.27 11.77 -2.40
C ILE A 52 0.56 12.80 -1.63
N VAL A 53 0.09 13.22 -0.46
CA VAL A 53 0.78 14.19 0.42
C VAL A 53 1.41 13.54 1.65
N ASP A 54 1.02 12.31 1.98
CA ASP A 54 1.57 11.51 3.07
C ASP A 54 1.40 10.02 2.76
N MET A 55 2.31 9.20 3.27
CA MET A 55 2.31 7.74 3.14
C MET A 55 2.87 7.13 4.43
N GLN A 56 2.05 6.31 5.10
CA GLN A 56 2.43 5.63 6.33
C GLN A 56 2.39 4.11 6.11
N GLY A 57 3.51 3.43 6.36
CA GLY A 57 3.58 1.97 6.33
C GLY A 57 2.98 1.36 7.60
N CYS A 58 2.31 0.21 7.45
CA CYS A 58 1.67 -0.51 8.54
C CYS A 58 2.17 -1.95 8.61
N THR A 59 2.06 -2.56 9.79
CA THR A 59 2.47 -3.94 10.04
C THR A 59 1.38 -4.96 9.68
N SER A 60 0.13 -4.53 9.55
CA SER A 60 -1.01 -5.39 9.22
C SER A 60 -2.14 -4.63 8.53
N LYS A 61 -3.06 -5.37 7.89
CA LYS A 61 -4.29 -4.83 7.30
C LYS A 61 -5.15 -4.08 8.32
N GLY A 62 -5.42 -4.71 9.46
CA GLY A 62 -6.27 -4.13 10.50
C GLY A 62 -5.68 -2.85 11.10
N GLU A 63 -4.36 -2.75 11.20
CA GLU A 63 -3.70 -1.50 11.59
C GLU A 63 -3.91 -0.40 10.55
N ALA A 64 -3.71 -0.70 9.26
CA ALA A 64 -3.92 0.27 8.19
C ALA A 64 -5.38 0.77 8.13
N GLU A 65 -6.35 -0.14 8.29
CA GLU A 65 -7.77 0.22 8.33
C GLU A 65 -8.12 1.10 9.53
N ARG A 66 -7.59 0.79 10.73
CA ARG A 66 -7.78 1.63 11.92
C ARG A 66 -7.15 3.00 11.74
N LEU A 67 -5.94 3.07 11.20
CA LEU A 67 -5.22 4.32 10.96
C LEU A 67 -5.97 5.20 9.95
N ALA A 68 -6.46 4.61 8.86
CA ALA A 68 -7.22 5.32 7.83
C ALA A 68 -8.55 5.91 8.35
N ARG A 69 -9.14 5.34 9.40
CA ARG A 69 -10.41 5.79 10.01
C ARG A 69 -10.26 6.82 11.13
N ARG A 70 -9.05 7.10 11.62
CA ARG A 70 -8.81 8.02 12.75
C ARG A 70 -8.79 9.51 12.37
N ALA A 71 -8.96 9.86 11.09
CA ALA A 71 -8.86 11.22 10.58
C ALA A 71 -10.21 11.93 10.47
#